data_AF-A0A1F5H087-F1
#
_entry.id   AF-A0A1F5H087-F1
#
_cell.length_a   1.000
_cell.length_b   1.000
_cell.length_c   1.000
_cell.angle_alpha   90.00
_cell.angle_beta   90.00
_cell.angle_gamma   90.00
#
_symmetry.space_group_name_H-M   'P 1'
#
loop_
_entity.id
_entity.type
_entity.pdbx_description
1 polymer ?
#
loop_
_entity_poly.entity_id
_entity_poly.type
_entity_poly.pdbx_seq_one_letter_code
_entity_poly.pdbx_strand_id
1 'polypeptide(L)'
;MVPEVVDPVIQSESPKIVQEIYRGSLSESESQRILELRNYYAGEGDIVVYNDIQRLRQEVGTIEGWKQTKEKAREELKQVPGDILEKLLERFSPLIKNLPAGHSRGHFLRDTAYLTAIFQDNEISEHDSVEVFVGMVGGMYHDIGNSVADRYDEAKRFSGHAEIGSDIFGRTATGLLGENLIKMSKLVIAGHTHYLRDRIMTKGEQTRSLKPYDDEVVQGERIAYWWTRQSDRMDAQGPIMDVRHILTKAEPTEDFDGREFHKVWESSGDDFKHQFSTVLRTAEKRVQLESPESTQNVLEHLTMFARSNFNSALPYAKYDNPLYSNLITAAAEEQAEFVQDALSQNINLTPEKREEAFEAFFKLSNMLEPAKNTPATIGLLRDKFKLLSEEDQSKWAHAFKGLVERLYPRMHLRISKVLENKTRQVSDQDEEAKNRVQGIIDNHLHPLALEIWETFSPSKIF
;
A
#
# COMPACT_ATOMS: atom_id res chain seq x y z
N MET A 1 51.52 14.48 -3.80
CA MET A 1 50.61 13.58 -3.06
C MET A 1 49.61 14.46 -2.36
N VAL A 2 48.41 14.57 -2.93
CA VAL A 2 47.28 15.28 -2.32
C VAL A 2 46.62 14.28 -1.37
N PRO A 3 46.36 14.63 -0.10
CA PRO A 3 45.68 13.71 0.80
C PRO A 3 44.24 13.54 0.34
N GLU A 4 43.82 12.29 0.17
CA GLU A 4 42.42 11.92 0.03
C GLU A 4 41.63 12.47 1.23
N VAL A 5 40.72 13.39 0.95
CA VAL A 5 39.65 13.74 1.87
C VAL A 5 38.69 12.56 1.82
N VAL A 6 38.84 11.65 2.78
CA VAL A 6 37.80 10.67 3.08
C VAL A 6 36.67 11.47 3.72
N ASP A 7 35.59 11.69 2.95
CA ASP A 7 34.37 12.23 3.51
C ASP A 7 33.94 11.36 4.69
N PRO A 8 33.62 11.95 5.86
CA PRO A 8 33.12 11.18 6.97
C PRO A 8 31.80 10.54 6.54
N VAL A 9 31.74 9.21 6.61
CA VAL A 9 30.49 8.45 6.54
C VAL A 9 29.56 9.04 7.60
N ILE A 10 28.61 9.88 7.16
CA ILE A 10 27.50 10.33 7.98
C ILE A 10 26.75 9.05 8.33
N GLN A 11 26.85 8.60 9.59
CA GLN A 11 25.93 7.61 10.11
C GLN A 11 24.54 8.22 9.97
N SER A 12 23.75 7.72 9.03
CA SER A 12 22.42 8.28 8.74
C SER A 12 21.56 8.23 10.01
N GLU A 13 20.80 9.30 10.26
CA GLU A 13 19.84 9.34 11.36
C GLU A 13 18.59 8.48 11.09
N SER A 14 18.54 7.79 9.93
CA SER A 14 17.49 6.85 9.51
C SER A 14 17.02 5.88 10.61
N PRO A 15 17.91 5.30 11.44
CA PRO A 15 17.49 4.37 12.49
C PRO A 15 16.50 4.95 13.51
N LYS A 16 16.50 6.27 13.68
CA LYS A 16 15.61 6.94 14.64
C LYS A 16 14.24 7.20 14.03
N ILE A 17 14.18 7.61 12.76
CA ILE A 17 12.92 8.04 12.15
C ILE A 17 11.97 6.87 11.86
N VAL A 18 12.48 5.72 11.43
CA VAL A 18 11.65 4.52 11.22
C VAL A 18 11.07 4.05 12.54
N GLN A 19 11.88 3.98 13.59
CA GLN A 19 11.40 3.60 14.92
C GLN A 19 10.40 4.61 15.48
N GLU A 20 10.62 5.90 15.25
CA GLU A 20 9.68 6.95 15.65
C GLU A 20 8.35 6.85 14.88
N ILE A 21 8.38 6.62 13.57
CA ILE A 21 7.17 6.39 12.77
C ILE A 21 6.46 5.13 13.26
N TYR A 22 7.19 4.02 13.40
CA TYR A 22 6.67 2.70 13.75
C TYR A 22 6.10 2.63 15.19
N ARG A 23 6.69 3.33 16.16
CA ARG A 23 6.31 3.25 17.58
C ARG A 23 5.74 4.53 18.16
N GLY A 24 6.00 5.67 17.55
CA GLY A 24 5.61 6.97 18.07
C GLY A 24 4.11 7.18 18.09
N SER A 25 3.68 8.05 19.00
CA SER A 25 2.33 8.61 19.06
C SER A 25 2.33 10.04 18.55
N LEU A 26 1.17 10.53 18.12
CA LEU A 26 0.98 11.95 17.85
C LEU A 26 1.04 12.74 19.16
N SER A 27 1.71 13.88 19.12
CA SER A 27 1.53 14.97 20.08
C SER A 27 0.16 15.63 19.92
N GLU A 28 -0.20 16.46 20.89
CA GLU A 28 -1.46 17.22 20.87
C GLU A 28 -1.53 18.19 19.68
N SER A 29 -0.45 18.91 19.39
CA SER A 29 -0.38 19.83 18.25
C SER A 29 -0.47 19.11 16.91
N GLU A 30 0.18 17.95 16.77
CA GLU A 30 0.05 17.10 15.57
C GLU A 30 -1.40 16.61 15.41
N SER A 31 -2.03 16.16 16.50
CA SER A 31 -3.43 15.71 16.48
C SER A 31 -4.38 16.83 16.06
N GLN A 32 -4.17 18.05 16.55
CA GLN A 32 -4.96 19.22 16.18
C GLN A 32 -4.81 19.56 14.70
N ARG A 33 -3.59 19.53 14.17
CA ARG A 33 -3.33 19.76 12.73
C ARG A 33 -4.02 18.73 11.84
N ILE A 34 -4.01 17.46 12.25
CA ILE A 34 -4.73 16.39 11.54
C ILE A 34 -6.24 16.66 11.52
N LEU A 35 -6.82 17.11 12.64
CA LEU A 35 -8.24 17.46 12.71
C LEU A 35 -8.59 18.64 11.79
N GLU A 36 -7.72 19.64 11.72
CA GLU A 36 -7.88 20.78 10.81
C GLU A 36 -7.88 20.34 9.34
N LEU A 37 -6.95 19.46 8.95
CA LEU A 37 -6.93 18.88 7.60
C LEU A 37 -8.20 18.07 7.31
N ARG A 38 -8.65 17.23 8.26
CA ARG A 38 -9.91 16.47 8.13
C ARG A 38 -11.10 17.40 7.87
N ASN A 39 -11.22 18.47 8.63
CA ASN A 39 -12.29 19.46 8.47
C ASN A 39 -12.21 20.18 7.12
N TYR A 40 -11.00 20.56 6.70
CA TYR A 40 -10.77 21.18 5.40
C TYR A 40 -11.20 20.26 4.24
N TYR A 41 -10.76 19.00 4.24
CA TYR A 41 -11.11 18.05 3.16
C TYR A 41 -12.54 17.53 3.22
N ALA A 42 -13.23 17.62 4.36
CA ALA A 42 -14.67 17.37 4.43
C ALA A 42 -15.49 18.52 3.82
N GLY A 43 -14.97 19.75 3.93
CA GLY A 43 -15.59 20.99 3.46
C GLY A 43 -15.08 21.46 2.09
N GLU A 44 -14.53 22.67 2.06
CA GLU A 44 -14.11 23.34 0.82
C GLU A 44 -12.94 22.64 0.10
N GLY A 45 -12.07 21.95 0.85
CA GLY A 45 -10.90 21.27 0.33
C GLY A 45 -11.25 20.19 -0.69
N ASP A 46 -12.37 19.51 -0.52
CA ASP A 46 -12.88 18.48 -1.45
C ASP A 46 -12.99 19.00 -2.90
N ILE A 47 -13.55 20.21 -3.06
CA ILE A 47 -13.74 20.83 -4.38
C ILE A 47 -12.42 21.45 -4.89
N VAL A 48 -11.65 22.07 -4.01
CA VAL A 48 -10.35 22.67 -4.37
C VAL A 48 -9.41 21.61 -4.93
N VAL A 49 -9.29 20.48 -4.24
CA VAL A 49 -8.48 19.34 -4.67
C VAL A 49 -8.98 18.78 -5.99
N TYR A 50 -10.29 18.55 -6.13
CA TYR A 50 -10.84 18.05 -7.38
C TYR A 50 -10.45 18.95 -8.56
N ASN A 51 -10.64 20.26 -8.44
CA ASN A 51 -10.34 21.22 -9.50
C ASN A 51 -8.82 21.27 -9.81
N ASP A 52 -7.98 21.19 -8.78
CA ASP A 52 -6.53 21.15 -8.94
C ASP A 52 -6.07 19.89 -9.69
N ILE A 53 -6.64 18.73 -9.37
CA ILE A 53 -6.36 17.48 -10.08
C ILE A 53 -6.82 17.57 -11.55
N GLN A 54 -7.99 18.15 -11.83
CA GLN A 54 -8.43 18.34 -13.21
C GLN A 54 -7.45 19.23 -14.00
N ARG A 55 -6.94 20.30 -13.40
CA ARG A 55 -5.90 21.15 -14.00
C ARG A 55 -4.60 20.38 -14.22
N LEU A 56 -4.15 19.63 -13.22
CA LEU A 56 -2.92 18.83 -13.31
C LEU A 56 -2.99 17.80 -14.44
N ARG A 57 -4.15 17.15 -14.60
CA ARG A 57 -4.41 16.22 -15.71
C ARG A 57 -4.38 16.90 -17.08
N GLN A 58 -4.85 18.13 -17.18
CA GLN A 58 -4.79 18.89 -18.44
C GLN A 58 -3.36 19.34 -18.78
N GLU A 59 -2.57 19.71 -17.77
CA GLU A 59 -1.21 20.22 -17.94
C GLU A 59 -0.19 19.09 -18.16
N VAL A 60 -0.23 18.06 -17.31
CA VAL A 60 0.81 17.00 -17.23
C VAL A 60 0.28 15.64 -17.68
N GLY A 61 -1.05 15.46 -17.69
CA GLY A 61 -1.69 14.17 -18.01
C GLY A 61 -1.78 13.82 -19.49
N THR A 62 -1.24 14.63 -20.41
CA THR A 62 -0.99 14.24 -21.82
C THR A 62 0.46 13.80 -22.01
N ILE A 63 0.79 13.02 -23.05
CA ILE A 63 2.16 12.52 -23.21
C ILE A 63 3.13 13.66 -23.49
N GLU A 64 2.70 14.68 -24.24
CA GLU A 64 3.45 15.90 -24.49
C GLU A 64 3.62 16.73 -23.21
N GLY A 65 2.55 16.88 -22.41
CA GLY A 65 2.59 17.59 -21.14
C GLY A 65 3.57 16.92 -20.18
N TRP A 66 3.49 15.60 -20.05
CA TRP A 66 4.41 14.79 -19.27
C TRP A 66 5.88 15.02 -19.68
N LYS A 67 6.19 14.87 -20.98
CA LYS A 67 7.55 15.08 -21.50
C LYS A 67 8.08 16.50 -21.22
N GLN A 68 7.25 17.52 -21.41
CA GLN A 68 7.64 18.92 -21.15
C GLN A 68 7.89 19.20 -19.67
N THR A 69 7.06 18.65 -18.78
CA THR A 69 7.24 18.76 -17.33
C THR A 69 8.49 18.00 -16.89
N LYS A 70 8.72 16.79 -17.42
CA LYS A 70 9.89 15.96 -17.11
C LYS A 70 11.20 16.65 -17.44
N GLU A 71 11.29 17.33 -18.59
CA GLU A 71 12.48 18.08 -18.98
C GLU A 71 12.88 19.13 -17.93
N LYS A 72 11.91 19.90 -17.43
CA LYS A 72 12.14 20.89 -16.38
C LYS A 72 12.45 20.23 -15.03
N ALA A 73 11.74 19.15 -14.72
CA ALA A 73 11.95 18.36 -13.50
C ALA A 73 13.36 17.76 -13.43
N ARG A 74 14.00 17.48 -14.58
CA ARG A 74 15.39 16.99 -14.62
C ARG A 74 16.38 18.00 -14.06
N GLU A 75 16.21 19.28 -14.38
CA GLU A 75 17.05 20.35 -13.80
C GLU A 75 16.77 20.54 -12.31
N GLU A 76 15.51 20.43 -11.89
CA GLU A 76 15.14 20.48 -10.48
C GLU A 76 15.74 19.30 -9.70
N LEU A 77 15.77 18.12 -10.31
CA LEU A 77 16.26 16.88 -9.71
C LEU A 77 17.72 17.00 -9.30
N LYS A 78 18.57 17.62 -10.12
CA LYS A 78 20.00 17.84 -9.81
C LYS A 78 20.21 18.57 -8.48
N GLN A 79 19.28 19.47 -8.16
CA GLN A 79 19.29 20.31 -6.95
C GLN A 79 18.60 19.66 -5.73
N VAL A 80 17.98 18.49 -5.90
CA VAL A 80 17.36 17.77 -4.79
C VAL A 80 18.45 17.36 -3.77
N PRO A 81 18.26 17.62 -2.47
CA PRO A 81 19.20 17.16 -1.44
C PRO A 81 19.33 15.63 -1.44
N GLY A 82 20.52 15.10 -1.11
CA GLY A 82 20.69 13.65 -0.98
C GLY A 82 19.78 13.04 0.09
N ASP A 83 19.66 13.72 1.23
CA ASP A 83 18.84 13.39 2.40
C ASP A 83 17.35 13.77 2.25
N ILE A 84 16.86 13.83 1.02
CA ILE A 84 15.48 14.26 0.73
C ILE A 84 14.44 13.31 1.35
N LEU A 85 14.73 12.01 1.41
CA LEU A 85 13.80 11.02 1.95
C LEU A 85 13.58 11.23 3.44
N GLU A 86 14.64 11.46 4.20
CA GLU A 86 14.57 11.78 5.63
C GLU A 86 13.77 13.07 5.85
N LYS A 87 14.08 14.13 5.09
CA LYS A 87 13.34 15.41 5.18
C LYS A 87 11.86 15.26 4.87
N LEU A 88 11.49 14.43 3.90
CA LEU A 88 10.10 14.14 3.61
C LEU A 88 9.48 13.33 4.77
N LEU A 89 10.11 12.22 5.18
CA LEU A 89 9.63 11.40 6.30
C LEU A 89 9.40 12.22 7.57
N GLU A 90 10.27 13.16 7.91
CA GLU A 90 10.11 14.07 9.06
C GLU A 90 8.84 14.91 8.93
N ARG A 91 8.63 15.53 7.75
CA ARG A 91 7.45 16.38 7.51
C ARG A 91 6.14 15.58 7.44
N PHE A 92 6.20 14.35 6.93
CA PHE A 92 5.03 13.47 6.82
C PHE A 92 4.78 12.61 8.07
N SER A 93 5.72 12.54 9.02
CA SER A 93 5.64 11.73 10.23
C SER A 93 4.29 11.85 10.97
N PRO A 94 3.71 13.06 11.17
CA PRO A 94 2.38 13.18 11.79
C PRO A 94 1.26 12.51 10.98
N LEU A 95 1.31 12.60 9.65
CA LEU A 95 0.31 12.00 8.76
C LEU A 95 0.46 10.47 8.74
N ILE A 96 1.69 9.97 8.66
CA ILE A 96 1.99 8.52 8.64
C ILE A 96 1.57 7.87 9.96
N LYS A 97 1.89 8.50 11.11
CA LYS A 97 1.46 8.03 12.44
C LYS A 97 -0.07 8.00 12.61
N ASN A 98 -0.81 8.78 11.81
CA ASN A 98 -2.27 8.85 11.86
C ASN A 98 -2.98 7.93 10.85
N LEU A 99 -2.24 7.16 10.05
CA LEU A 99 -2.84 6.24 9.10
C LEU A 99 -3.70 5.16 9.81
N PRO A 100 -4.91 4.85 9.28
CA PRO A 100 -5.85 3.93 9.92
C PRO A 100 -5.44 2.46 9.74
N ALA A 101 -6.01 1.55 10.53
CA ALA A 101 -5.85 0.11 10.33
C ALA A 101 -6.25 -0.31 8.91
N GLY A 102 -5.50 -1.24 8.33
CA GLY A 102 -5.68 -1.65 6.93
C GLY A 102 -4.97 -0.72 5.94
N HIS A 103 -4.61 0.51 6.30
CA HIS A 103 -3.73 1.41 5.53
C HIS A 103 -2.62 1.97 6.41
N SER A 104 -2.24 1.23 7.46
CA SER A 104 -1.48 1.80 8.58
C SER A 104 -0.06 2.16 8.19
N ARG A 105 0.67 2.77 9.13
CA ARG A 105 2.12 2.96 8.99
C ARG A 105 2.88 1.67 8.63
N GLY A 106 2.35 0.48 8.95
CA GLY A 106 2.95 -0.78 8.52
C GLY A 106 2.94 -0.96 7.00
N HIS A 107 1.80 -0.67 6.37
CA HIS A 107 1.62 -0.66 4.92
C HIS A 107 2.58 0.34 4.24
N PHE A 108 2.56 1.61 4.69
CA PHE A 108 3.48 2.66 4.19
C PHE A 108 4.95 2.23 4.19
N LEU A 109 5.40 1.62 5.30
CA LEU A 109 6.78 1.16 5.42
C LEU A 109 7.04 -0.01 4.46
N ARG A 110 6.17 -1.01 4.39
CA ARG A 110 6.35 -2.15 3.47
C ARG A 110 6.33 -1.74 2.00
N ASP A 111 5.51 -0.77 1.59
CA ASP A 111 5.55 -0.25 0.22
C ASP A 111 6.91 0.35 -0.11
N THR A 112 7.54 1.04 0.85
CA THR A 112 8.91 1.55 0.70
C THR A 112 9.91 0.42 0.47
N ALA A 113 9.78 -0.69 1.21
CA ALA A 113 10.63 -1.87 1.04
C ALA A 113 10.35 -2.60 -0.29
N TYR A 114 9.08 -2.76 -0.69
CA TYR A 114 8.72 -3.40 -1.96
C TYR A 114 9.17 -2.59 -3.15
N LEU A 115 8.99 -1.27 -3.13
CA LEU A 115 9.48 -0.38 -4.16
C LEU A 115 10.99 -0.51 -4.34
N THR A 116 11.73 -0.61 -3.23
CA THR A 116 13.18 -0.84 -3.27
C THR A 116 13.53 -2.20 -3.87
N ALA A 117 12.76 -3.25 -3.57
CA ALA A 117 12.92 -4.57 -4.16
C ALA A 117 12.61 -4.56 -5.67
N ILE A 118 11.57 -3.84 -6.10
CA ILE A 118 11.20 -3.63 -7.51
C ILE A 118 12.34 -2.95 -8.27
N PHE A 119 13.00 -1.98 -7.64
CA PHE A 119 14.12 -1.25 -8.23
C PHE A 119 15.42 -2.07 -8.33
N GLN A 120 15.43 -3.32 -7.87
CA GLN A 120 16.53 -4.26 -8.13
C GLN A 120 16.41 -4.95 -9.51
N ASP A 121 15.33 -4.73 -10.24
CA ASP A 121 15.13 -5.24 -11.59
C ASP A 121 16.15 -4.63 -12.58
N ASN A 122 16.56 -5.40 -13.60
CA ASN A 122 17.55 -4.91 -14.58
C ASN A 122 16.97 -3.82 -15.50
N GLU A 123 15.66 -3.82 -15.74
CA GLU A 123 14.96 -2.86 -16.59
C GLU A 123 14.96 -1.45 -15.97
N ILE A 124 15.25 -1.28 -14.66
CA ILE A 124 15.39 0.06 -14.08
C ILE A 124 16.48 0.89 -14.79
N SER A 125 17.50 0.21 -15.32
CA SER A 125 18.56 0.86 -16.09
C SER A 125 18.08 1.42 -17.44
N GLU A 126 16.87 1.11 -17.88
CA GLU A 126 16.29 1.57 -19.14
C GLU A 126 15.43 2.85 -18.97
N HIS A 127 15.30 3.36 -17.74
CA HIS A 127 14.37 4.44 -17.41
C HIS A 127 15.06 5.71 -16.90
N ASP A 128 14.48 6.85 -17.28
CA ASP A 128 14.91 8.21 -16.92
C ASP A 128 14.91 8.43 -15.39
N SER A 129 15.91 9.16 -14.87
CA SER A 129 16.06 9.38 -13.43
C SER A 129 14.85 10.09 -12.81
N VAL A 130 14.19 10.97 -13.57
CA VAL A 130 12.97 11.65 -13.11
C VAL A 130 11.84 10.66 -12.94
N GLU A 131 11.66 9.70 -13.86
CA GLU A 131 10.66 8.63 -13.70
C GLU A 131 10.95 7.82 -12.43
N VAL A 132 12.20 7.44 -12.22
CA VAL A 132 12.61 6.65 -11.04
C VAL A 132 12.33 7.41 -9.76
N PHE A 133 12.71 8.70 -9.70
CA PHE A 133 12.45 9.55 -8.55
C PHE A 133 10.94 9.74 -8.30
N VAL A 134 10.17 10.03 -9.34
CA VAL A 134 8.70 10.23 -9.26
C VAL A 134 8.01 8.94 -8.84
N GLY A 135 8.43 7.79 -9.36
CA GLY A 135 7.93 6.48 -8.95
C GLY A 135 8.30 6.13 -7.51
N MET A 136 9.50 6.52 -7.06
CA MET A 136 9.94 6.36 -5.67
C MET A 136 9.02 7.09 -4.70
N VAL A 137 8.80 8.38 -4.91
CA VAL A 137 7.92 9.17 -4.03
C VAL A 137 6.44 8.79 -4.21
N GLY A 138 6.03 8.42 -5.42
CA GLY A 138 4.71 7.90 -5.71
C GLY A 138 4.42 6.66 -4.87
N GLY A 139 5.26 5.63 -4.99
CA GLY A 139 5.09 4.37 -4.25
C GLY A 139 5.05 4.56 -2.73
N MET A 140 5.91 5.41 -2.17
CA MET A 140 5.93 5.67 -0.73
C MET A 140 4.69 6.42 -0.24
N TYR A 141 4.20 7.43 -0.95
CA TYR A 141 3.20 8.38 -0.43
C TYR A 141 1.81 8.23 -1.05
N HIS A 142 1.57 7.23 -1.91
CA HIS A 142 0.31 7.08 -2.64
C HIS A 142 -0.94 7.07 -1.74
N ASP A 143 -0.82 6.45 -0.57
CA ASP A 143 -1.92 6.21 0.36
C ASP A 143 -2.02 7.25 1.49
N ILE A 144 -1.19 8.30 1.48
CA ILE A 144 -1.10 9.28 2.58
C ILE A 144 -2.42 10.04 2.83
N GLY A 145 -3.30 10.11 1.83
CA GLY A 145 -4.63 10.70 1.96
C GLY A 145 -5.51 10.00 2.98
N ASN A 146 -5.30 8.69 3.23
CA ASN A 146 -6.04 7.92 4.23
C ASN A 146 -5.84 8.43 5.67
N SER A 147 -4.80 9.26 5.91
CA SER A 147 -4.58 9.90 7.20
C SER A 147 -5.68 10.91 7.56
N VAL A 148 -6.34 11.52 6.57
CA VAL A 148 -7.33 12.60 6.78
C VAL A 148 -8.64 12.41 6.02
N ALA A 149 -8.72 11.42 5.14
CA ALA A 149 -9.93 11.00 4.45
C ALA A 149 -10.16 9.51 4.70
N ASP A 150 -11.33 9.17 5.23
CA ASP A 150 -11.69 7.76 5.38
C ASP A 150 -12.01 7.17 4.00
N ARG A 151 -11.39 6.04 3.66
CA ARG A 151 -11.55 5.36 2.38
C ARG A 151 -13.01 4.98 2.11
N TYR A 152 -13.77 4.64 3.14
CA TYR A 152 -15.18 4.25 2.99
C TYR A 152 -16.13 5.45 2.74
N ASP A 153 -15.66 6.68 2.96
CA ASP A 153 -16.44 7.89 2.68
C ASP A 153 -16.24 8.45 1.27
N GLU A 154 -15.37 7.86 0.46
CA GLU A 154 -15.03 8.42 -0.86
C GLU A 154 -16.19 8.49 -1.84
N ALA A 155 -17.14 7.55 -1.79
CA ALA A 155 -18.34 7.62 -2.63
C ALA A 155 -19.15 8.92 -2.40
N LYS A 156 -18.95 9.57 -1.25
CA LYS A 156 -19.63 10.80 -0.84
C LYS A 156 -18.78 12.06 -1.08
N ARG A 157 -17.58 11.92 -1.67
CA ARG A 157 -16.61 13.00 -1.90
C ARG A 157 -16.36 13.21 -3.39
N PHE A 158 -15.93 14.41 -3.77
CA PHE A 158 -15.43 14.67 -5.12
C PHE A 158 -13.97 14.24 -5.29
N SER A 159 -13.20 14.24 -4.19
CA SER A 159 -11.80 13.81 -4.13
C SER A 159 -11.66 12.62 -3.18
N GLY A 160 -11.12 11.50 -3.67
CA GLY A 160 -10.84 10.31 -2.85
C GLY A 160 -9.53 10.42 -2.09
N HIS A 161 -9.11 9.35 -1.41
CA HIS A 161 -7.82 9.32 -0.70
C HIS A 161 -6.65 9.61 -1.65
N ALA A 162 -6.69 9.13 -2.90
CA ALA A 162 -5.66 9.35 -3.91
C ALA A 162 -5.50 10.84 -4.25
N GLU A 163 -6.59 11.53 -4.57
CA GLU A 163 -6.55 12.96 -4.90
C GLU A 163 -6.19 13.82 -3.69
N ILE A 164 -6.69 13.47 -2.50
CA ILE A 164 -6.35 14.16 -1.25
C ILE A 164 -4.88 13.94 -0.91
N GLY A 165 -4.37 12.70 -1.04
CA GLY A 165 -2.97 12.36 -0.84
C GLY A 165 -2.04 13.13 -1.78
N SER A 166 -2.47 13.32 -3.04
CA SER A 166 -1.77 14.16 -4.01
C SER A 166 -1.66 15.63 -3.56
N ASP A 167 -2.75 16.25 -3.12
CA ASP A 167 -2.72 17.63 -2.60
C ASP A 167 -1.86 17.75 -1.33
N ILE A 168 -2.00 16.82 -0.37
CA ILE A 168 -1.17 16.75 0.84
C ILE A 168 0.31 16.63 0.46
N PHE A 169 0.63 15.79 -0.52
CA PHE A 169 2.00 15.62 -0.96
C PHE A 169 2.58 16.93 -1.47
N GLY A 170 1.87 17.60 -2.38
CA GLY A 170 2.31 18.89 -2.92
C GLY A 170 2.55 19.95 -1.86
N ARG A 171 1.64 20.07 -0.88
CA ARG A 171 1.78 21.04 0.22
C ARG A 171 2.98 20.72 1.11
N THR A 172 3.17 19.45 1.44
CA THR A 172 4.20 19.01 2.38
C THR A 172 5.60 19.05 1.74
N ALA A 173 5.70 18.71 0.46
CA ALA A 173 6.95 18.71 -0.32
C ALA A 173 7.38 20.11 -0.78
N THR A 174 6.50 21.13 -0.67
CA THR A 174 6.83 22.51 -1.05
C THR A 174 8.07 23.01 -0.29
N GLY A 175 9.03 23.57 -1.03
CA GLY A 175 10.31 24.04 -0.51
C GLY A 175 11.35 22.93 -0.26
N LEU A 176 11.00 21.67 -0.50
CA LEU A 176 11.96 20.56 -0.57
C LEU A 176 12.20 20.09 -2.01
N LEU A 177 11.15 20.11 -2.83
CA LEU A 177 11.17 19.70 -4.22
C LEU A 177 10.82 20.86 -5.15
N GLY A 178 11.31 20.80 -6.38
CA GLY A 178 10.93 21.70 -7.46
C GLY A 178 9.48 21.52 -7.89
N GLU A 179 8.92 22.53 -8.55
CA GLU A 179 7.50 22.58 -8.92
C GLU A 179 7.12 21.45 -9.89
N ASN A 180 7.98 21.15 -10.86
CA ASN A 180 7.70 20.15 -11.89
C ASN A 180 7.81 18.73 -11.33
N LEU A 181 8.79 18.46 -10.45
CA LEU A 181 8.86 17.22 -9.68
C LEU A 181 7.61 17.02 -8.82
N ILE A 182 7.15 18.07 -8.13
CA ILE A 182 5.91 18.01 -7.34
C ILE A 182 4.72 17.69 -8.25
N LYS A 183 4.56 18.38 -9.39
CA LYS A 183 3.45 18.14 -10.32
C LYS A 183 3.40 16.70 -10.81
N MET A 184 4.53 16.12 -11.23
CA MET A 184 4.57 14.72 -11.68
C MET A 184 4.25 13.75 -10.54
N SER A 185 4.85 13.95 -9.36
CA SER A 185 4.62 13.14 -8.16
C SER A 185 3.16 13.16 -7.72
N LYS A 186 2.55 14.34 -7.69
CA LYS A 186 1.13 14.53 -7.43
C LYS A 186 0.27 13.71 -8.38
N LEU A 187 0.61 13.70 -9.66
CA LEU A 187 -0.19 13.03 -10.67
C LEU A 187 -0.12 11.50 -10.54
N VAL A 188 1.07 10.93 -10.29
CA VAL A 188 1.21 9.48 -10.07
C VAL A 188 0.56 9.01 -8.78
N ILE A 189 0.63 9.80 -7.70
CA ILE A 189 -0.08 9.54 -6.44
C ILE A 189 -1.59 9.51 -6.69
N ALA A 190 -2.14 10.49 -7.41
CA ALA A 190 -3.58 10.50 -7.69
C ALA A 190 -4.01 9.34 -8.62
N GLY A 191 -3.16 8.93 -9.56
CA GLY A 191 -3.46 7.88 -10.52
C GLY A 191 -3.17 6.44 -10.07
N HIS A 192 -2.73 6.21 -8.83
CA HIS A 192 -2.37 4.86 -8.38
C HIS A 192 -3.59 3.91 -8.32
N THR A 193 -4.78 4.41 -8.00
CA THR A 193 -6.02 3.61 -7.81
C THR A 193 -6.52 2.86 -9.05
N HIS A 194 -5.97 3.15 -10.23
CA HIS A 194 -6.24 2.47 -11.51
C HIS A 194 -7.74 2.33 -11.84
N TYR A 195 -8.48 3.42 -11.76
CA TYR A 195 -9.90 3.43 -12.13
C TYR A 195 -10.10 3.00 -13.59
N LEU A 196 -10.89 1.95 -13.81
CA LEU A 196 -11.17 1.42 -15.17
C LEU A 196 -12.41 2.02 -15.83
N ARG A 197 -13.15 2.84 -15.08
CA ARG A 197 -14.40 3.48 -15.52
C ARG A 197 -14.50 4.86 -14.90
N ASP A 198 -15.31 5.71 -15.52
CA ASP A 198 -15.65 7.01 -14.95
C ASP A 198 -16.32 6.82 -13.58
N ARG A 199 -15.80 7.52 -12.57
CA ARG A 199 -16.44 7.64 -11.26
C ARG A 199 -17.38 8.83 -11.29
N ILE A 200 -18.66 8.61 -11.03
CA ILE A 200 -19.65 9.67 -10.90
C ILE A 200 -19.88 9.91 -9.41
N MET A 201 -19.63 11.13 -8.95
CA MET A 201 -19.75 11.51 -7.54
C MET A 201 -20.82 12.59 -7.43
N THR A 202 -21.78 12.41 -6.52
CA THR A 202 -22.86 13.37 -6.31
C THR A 202 -22.89 13.81 -4.85
N LYS A 203 -22.83 15.11 -4.60
CA LYS A 203 -22.87 15.73 -3.28
C LYS A 203 -23.86 16.90 -3.31
N GLY A 204 -24.98 16.74 -2.62
CA GLY A 204 -26.12 17.66 -2.75
C GLY A 204 -26.63 17.70 -4.19
N GLU A 205 -26.74 18.89 -4.77
CA GLU A 205 -27.20 19.09 -6.15
C GLU A 205 -26.05 19.07 -7.18
N GLN A 206 -24.80 18.87 -6.75
CA GLN A 206 -23.64 18.87 -7.63
C GLN A 206 -23.22 17.45 -7.97
N THR A 207 -23.12 17.16 -9.27
CA THR A 207 -22.56 15.91 -9.80
C THR A 207 -21.27 16.22 -10.55
N ARG A 208 -20.23 15.43 -10.27
CA ARG A 208 -18.92 15.50 -10.94
C ARG A 208 -18.52 14.12 -11.45
N SER A 209 -17.65 14.09 -12.45
CA SER A 209 -17.12 12.86 -13.02
C SER A 209 -15.60 12.89 -13.00
N LEU A 210 -15.00 11.83 -12.48
CA LEU A 210 -13.57 11.60 -12.57
C LEU A 210 -13.31 10.45 -13.56
N LYS A 211 -12.68 10.79 -14.69
CA LYS A 211 -12.29 9.80 -15.70
C LYS A 211 -11.08 8.96 -15.24
N PRO A 212 -10.90 7.74 -15.74
CA PRO A 212 -9.62 7.01 -15.65
C PRO A 212 -8.41 7.90 -15.96
N TYR A 213 -7.31 7.70 -15.24
CA TYR A 213 -6.05 8.38 -15.53
C TYR A 213 -5.42 7.76 -16.79
N ASP A 214 -4.82 8.59 -17.63
CA ASP A 214 -4.06 8.11 -18.78
C ASP A 214 -2.65 7.74 -18.31
N ASP A 215 -2.41 6.44 -18.22
CA ASP A 215 -1.21 5.82 -17.67
C ASP A 215 -0.46 4.98 -18.72
N GLU A 216 -0.79 5.15 -20.00
CA GLU A 216 -0.12 4.44 -21.08
C GLU A 216 1.37 4.82 -21.14
N VAL A 217 2.23 3.80 -21.04
CA VAL A 217 3.67 3.96 -21.17
C VAL A 217 4.03 4.03 -22.66
N VAL A 218 4.58 5.16 -23.07
CA VAL A 218 5.02 5.42 -24.46
C VAL A 218 6.50 5.75 -24.44
N GLN A 219 7.34 4.88 -25.01
CA GLN A 219 8.80 5.06 -25.03
C GLN A 219 9.41 5.22 -23.63
N GLY A 220 8.90 4.49 -22.63
CA GLY A 220 9.38 4.52 -21.25
C GLY A 220 8.84 5.66 -20.39
N GLU A 221 8.13 6.64 -20.98
CA GLU A 221 7.46 7.71 -20.23
C GLU A 221 6.31 7.16 -19.40
N ARG A 222 6.05 7.75 -18.22
CA ARG A 222 4.95 7.42 -17.30
C ARG A 222 5.06 6.07 -16.61
N ILE A 223 6.20 5.40 -16.68
CA ILE A 223 6.43 4.17 -15.94
C ILE A 223 6.29 4.38 -14.42
N ALA A 224 6.49 5.61 -13.93
CA ALA A 224 6.30 5.96 -12.52
C ALA A 224 4.90 5.65 -11.96
N TYR A 225 3.83 5.72 -12.77
CA TYR A 225 2.50 5.27 -12.33
C TYR A 225 2.48 3.77 -12.00
N TRP A 226 3.20 2.98 -12.78
CA TRP A 226 3.23 1.53 -12.66
C TRP A 226 4.07 1.09 -11.48
N TRP A 227 5.21 1.74 -11.22
CA TRP A 227 5.96 1.48 -9.99
C TRP A 227 5.17 1.82 -8.73
N THR A 228 4.44 2.93 -8.75
CA THR A 228 3.54 3.32 -7.64
C THR A 228 2.47 2.24 -7.38
N ARG A 229 1.90 1.68 -8.45
CA ARG A 229 0.90 0.61 -8.35
C ARG A 229 1.49 -0.73 -7.97
N GLN A 230 2.69 -1.01 -8.44
CA GLN A 230 3.37 -2.26 -8.19
C GLN A 230 3.69 -2.42 -6.71
N SER A 231 4.17 -1.36 -6.04
CA SER A 231 4.40 -1.39 -4.60
C SER A 231 3.10 -1.68 -3.83
N ASP A 232 2.02 -0.94 -4.11
CA ASP A 232 0.70 -1.14 -3.47
C ASP A 232 0.17 -2.58 -3.70
N ARG A 233 0.22 -3.05 -4.95
CA ARG A 233 -0.21 -4.41 -5.32
C ARG A 233 0.59 -5.51 -4.63
N MET A 234 1.87 -5.30 -4.35
CA MET A 234 2.67 -6.28 -3.59
C MET A 234 2.18 -6.43 -2.15
N ASP A 235 1.72 -5.34 -1.52
CA ASP A 235 1.16 -5.38 -0.17
C ASP A 235 -0.29 -5.87 -0.13
N ALA A 236 -0.96 -5.90 -1.29
CA ALA A 236 -2.31 -6.43 -1.49
C ALA A 236 -2.33 -7.89 -1.96
N GLN A 237 -1.20 -8.61 -1.85
CA GLN A 237 -1.08 -10.03 -2.21
C GLN A 237 -0.29 -10.80 -1.15
N GLY A 238 -0.50 -12.12 -1.11
CA GLY A 238 0.29 -13.00 -0.23
C GLY A 238 -0.06 -12.90 1.25
N PRO A 239 0.83 -13.42 2.11
CA PRO A 239 0.64 -13.47 3.57
C PRO A 239 0.27 -12.14 4.22
N ILE A 240 0.72 -11.00 3.69
CA ILE A 240 0.35 -9.69 4.23
C ILE A 240 -1.14 -9.41 4.01
N MET A 241 -1.64 -9.68 2.81
CA MET A 241 -3.04 -9.46 2.46
C MET A 241 -3.96 -10.36 3.29
N ASP A 242 -3.56 -11.61 3.54
CA ASP A 242 -4.30 -12.52 4.42
C ASP A 242 -4.53 -11.89 5.80
N VAL A 243 -3.47 -11.35 6.41
CA VAL A 243 -3.54 -10.68 7.71
C VAL A 243 -4.38 -9.40 7.67
N ARG A 244 -4.07 -8.49 6.74
CA ARG A 244 -4.76 -7.20 6.61
C ARG A 244 -6.25 -7.38 6.36
N HIS A 245 -6.61 -8.29 5.46
CA HIS A 245 -8.00 -8.51 5.10
C HIS A 245 -8.81 -9.07 6.28
N ILE A 246 -8.23 -9.96 7.08
CA ILE A 246 -8.89 -10.47 8.28
C ILE A 246 -9.08 -9.37 9.33
N LEU A 247 -8.09 -8.49 9.51
CA LEU A 247 -8.20 -7.35 10.42
C LEU A 247 -9.35 -6.40 10.04
N THR A 248 -9.56 -6.12 8.76
CA THR A 248 -10.65 -5.24 8.32
C THR A 248 -12.04 -5.85 8.51
N LYS A 249 -12.14 -7.15 8.83
CA LYS A 249 -13.40 -7.85 9.12
C LYS A 249 -13.72 -8.00 10.61
N ALA A 250 -12.95 -7.35 11.48
CA ALA A 250 -13.29 -7.24 12.90
C ALA A 250 -14.62 -6.51 13.11
N GLU A 251 -14.95 -5.56 12.24
CA GLU A 251 -16.22 -4.84 12.21
C GLU A 251 -16.90 -5.03 10.85
N PRO A 252 -18.24 -4.96 10.77
CA PRO A 252 -18.94 -5.01 9.49
C PRO A 252 -18.49 -3.87 8.59
N THR A 253 -18.23 -4.18 7.32
CA THR A 253 -17.74 -3.22 6.32
C THR A 253 -18.73 -3.13 5.17
N GLU A 254 -19.05 -1.89 4.76
CA GLU A 254 -19.79 -1.61 3.53
C GLU A 254 -18.82 -1.45 2.36
N ASP A 255 -19.30 -1.74 1.14
CA ASP A 255 -18.48 -1.53 -0.04
C ASP A 255 -18.31 -0.08 -0.42
N PHE A 256 -17.10 0.19 -0.90
CA PHE A 256 -16.66 1.46 -1.42
C PHE A 256 -17.48 2.01 -2.60
N ASP A 257 -17.97 1.15 -3.50
CA ASP A 257 -18.68 1.55 -4.73
C ASP A 257 -20.14 1.06 -4.77
N GLY A 258 -20.66 0.56 -3.64
CA GLY A 258 -21.99 -0.01 -3.53
C GLY A 258 -22.21 -1.27 -4.38
N ARG A 259 -21.17 -1.88 -4.95
CA ARG A 259 -21.26 -3.06 -5.80
C ARG A 259 -21.17 -4.37 -5.00
N GLU A 260 -22.08 -4.59 -4.06
CA GLU A 260 -22.45 -5.90 -3.49
C GLU A 260 -21.33 -6.93 -3.11
N PHE A 261 -20.07 -6.54 -2.96
CA PHE A 261 -18.99 -7.36 -2.41
C PHE A 261 -19.22 -7.66 -0.91
N HIS A 262 -19.69 -6.67 -0.14
CA HIS A 262 -20.10 -6.78 1.26
C HIS A 262 -21.36 -5.95 1.54
N LYS A 263 -22.28 -6.55 2.30
CA LYS A 263 -23.42 -5.85 2.89
C LYS A 263 -23.42 -6.16 4.38
N VAL A 264 -23.59 -5.11 5.19
CA VAL A 264 -23.66 -5.24 6.64
C VAL A 264 -24.92 -6.01 7.01
N TRP A 265 -24.75 -7.14 7.69
CA TRP A 265 -25.89 -7.88 8.24
C TRP A 265 -26.43 -7.16 9.48
N GLU A 266 -27.70 -7.40 9.80
CA GLU A 266 -28.33 -6.84 11.02
C GLU A 266 -27.61 -7.31 12.30
N SER A 267 -27.12 -8.55 12.29
CA SER A 267 -26.37 -9.16 13.39
C SER A 267 -24.88 -9.20 13.05
N SER A 268 -24.07 -8.47 13.81
CA SER A 268 -22.61 -8.45 13.65
C SER A 268 -21.95 -9.81 13.92
N GLY A 269 -22.62 -10.70 14.65
CA GLY A 269 -22.17 -12.08 14.87
C GLY A 269 -22.46 -12.98 13.68
N ASP A 270 -23.60 -12.80 13.01
CA ASP A 270 -23.95 -13.60 11.83
C ASP A 270 -23.20 -13.13 10.59
N ASP A 271 -22.97 -11.82 10.45
CA ASP A 271 -22.00 -11.28 9.49
C ASP A 271 -20.65 -11.96 9.65
N PHE A 272 -20.12 -12.02 10.87
CA PHE A 272 -18.82 -12.62 11.13
C PHE A 272 -18.79 -14.12 10.77
N LYS A 273 -19.82 -14.90 11.13
CA LYS A 273 -19.90 -16.32 10.77
C LYS A 273 -19.94 -16.54 9.26
N HIS A 274 -20.63 -15.67 8.53
CA HIS A 274 -20.65 -15.70 7.06
C HIS A 274 -19.27 -15.35 6.48
N GLN A 275 -18.68 -14.23 6.92
CA GLN A 275 -17.38 -13.75 6.46
C GLN A 275 -16.25 -14.76 6.72
N PHE A 276 -16.31 -15.49 7.83
CA PHE A 276 -15.30 -16.48 8.22
C PHE A 276 -15.75 -17.94 8.01
N SER A 277 -16.76 -18.17 7.16
CA SER A 277 -17.13 -19.51 6.75
C SER A 277 -15.96 -20.20 6.02
N THR A 278 -15.64 -21.44 6.39
CA THR A 278 -14.62 -22.26 5.72
C THR A 278 -15.14 -22.96 4.45
N VAL A 279 -16.11 -22.33 3.78
CA VAL A 279 -16.73 -22.83 2.55
C VAL A 279 -16.43 -21.88 1.40
N LEU A 280 -15.79 -22.39 0.35
CA LEU A 280 -15.53 -21.64 -0.88
C LEU A 280 -16.66 -21.88 -1.88
N ARG A 281 -17.51 -20.88 -2.14
CA ARG A 281 -18.62 -20.98 -3.10
C ARG A 281 -18.20 -20.44 -4.45
N THR A 282 -18.76 -21.00 -5.52
CA THR A 282 -18.56 -20.49 -6.88
C THR A 282 -19.44 -19.27 -7.12
N ALA A 283 -19.14 -18.50 -8.18
CA ALA A 283 -19.97 -17.36 -8.57
C ALA A 283 -21.42 -17.79 -8.85
N GLU A 284 -21.59 -18.94 -9.52
CA GLU A 284 -22.91 -19.51 -9.86
C GLU A 284 -23.71 -19.90 -8.62
N LYS A 285 -23.04 -20.40 -7.57
CA LYS A 285 -23.71 -20.71 -6.30
C LYS A 285 -24.11 -19.45 -5.55
N ARG A 286 -23.30 -18.38 -5.58
CA ARG A 286 -23.60 -17.13 -4.89
C ARG A 286 -24.79 -16.39 -5.48
N VAL A 287 -24.91 -16.34 -6.81
CA VAL A 287 -26.04 -15.66 -7.49
C VAL A 287 -27.40 -16.32 -7.24
N GLN A 288 -27.42 -17.53 -6.66
CA GLN A 288 -28.64 -18.23 -6.28
C GLN A 288 -29.10 -17.92 -4.85
N LEU A 289 -28.29 -17.20 -4.06
CA LEU A 289 -28.59 -16.82 -2.69
C LEU A 289 -29.24 -15.44 -2.66
N GLU A 290 -30.06 -15.19 -1.63
CA GLU A 290 -30.54 -13.85 -1.35
C GLU A 290 -29.43 -13.00 -0.71
N SER A 291 -29.59 -11.69 -0.79
CA SER A 291 -28.72 -10.77 -0.07
C SER A 291 -29.15 -10.75 1.41
N PRO A 292 -28.23 -10.82 2.38
CA PRO A 292 -26.77 -10.62 2.24
C PRO A 292 -25.93 -11.90 2.03
N GLU A 293 -26.52 -13.11 2.00
CA GLU A 293 -25.76 -14.36 1.83
C GLU A 293 -25.05 -14.50 0.47
N SER A 294 -25.53 -13.80 -0.55
CA SER A 294 -24.91 -13.75 -1.89
C SER A 294 -23.55 -13.04 -1.93
N THR A 295 -23.19 -12.28 -0.88
CA THR A 295 -21.92 -11.56 -0.77
C THR A 295 -20.72 -12.50 -0.61
N GLN A 296 -19.52 -12.02 -0.95
CA GLN A 296 -18.30 -12.82 -0.80
C GLN A 296 -17.91 -12.94 0.68
N ASN A 297 -17.32 -14.08 1.05
CA ASN A 297 -16.63 -14.27 2.31
C ASN A 297 -15.12 -14.02 2.17
N VAL A 298 -14.39 -14.04 3.30
CA VAL A 298 -12.94 -13.75 3.34
C VAL A 298 -12.15 -14.68 2.42
N LEU A 299 -12.39 -15.99 2.47
CA LEU A 299 -11.64 -16.96 1.66
C LEU A 299 -11.92 -16.80 0.16
N GLU A 300 -13.15 -16.46 -0.21
CA GLU A 300 -13.53 -16.16 -1.59
C GLU A 300 -12.84 -14.90 -2.11
N HIS A 301 -12.71 -13.89 -1.25
CA HIS A 301 -12.05 -12.64 -1.61
C HIS A 301 -10.52 -12.81 -1.73
N LEU A 302 -9.90 -13.53 -0.80
CA LEU A 302 -8.47 -13.88 -0.90
C LEU A 302 -8.20 -14.73 -2.15
N THR A 303 -9.10 -15.66 -2.49
CA THR A 303 -9.01 -16.42 -3.74
C THR A 303 -9.11 -15.53 -4.98
N MET A 304 -9.98 -14.51 -4.95
CA MET A 304 -10.12 -13.54 -6.04
C MET A 304 -8.82 -12.76 -6.24
N PHE A 305 -8.20 -12.26 -5.17
CA PHE A 305 -6.92 -11.55 -5.24
C PHE A 305 -5.78 -12.44 -5.77
N ALA A 306 -5.63 -13.65 -5.24
CA ALA A 306 -4.62 -14.58 -5.74
C ALA A 306 -4.79 -14.86 -7.25
N ARG A 307 -6.04 -15.01 -7.72
CA ARG A 307 -6.33 -15.30 -9.14
C ARG A 307 -6.21 -14.09 -10.07
N SER A 308 -6.44 -12.87 -9.58
CA SER A 308 -6.41 -11.68 -10.43
C SER A 308 -5.03 -11.45 -11.04
N ASN A 309 -3.95 -11.87 -10.36
CA ASN A 309 -2.58 -11.79 -10.88
C ASN A 309 -2.34 -12.65 -12.13
N PHE A 310 -3.05 -13.77 -12.26
CA PHE A 310 -2.86 -14.71 -13.37
C PHE A 310 -3.80 -14.43 -14.55
N ASN A 311 -4.64 -13.39 -14.45
CA ASN A 311 -5.58 -13.06 -15.49
C ASN A 311 -5.01 -12.01 -16.44
N SER A 312 -4.50 -12.44 -17.59
CA SER A 312 -3.96 -11.57 -18.64
C SER A 312 -4.98 -10.61 -19.25
N ALA A 313 -6.28 -10.79 -19.00
CA ALA A 313 -7.33 -9.88 -19.44
C ALA A 313 -7.52 -8.69 -18.48
N LEU A 314 -6.90 -8.69 -17.30
CA LEU A 314 -6.93 -7.55 -16.38
C LEU A 314 -5.79 -6.57 -16.68
N PRO A 315 -6.05 -5.25 -16.67
CA PRO A 315 -5.06 -4.25 -17.03
C PRO A 315 -3.94 -4.09 -15.99
N TYR A 316 -4.07 -4.70 -14.81
CA TYR A 316 -3.15 -4.51 -13.69
C TYR A 316 -1.72 -4.98 -13.99
N ALA A 317 -1.53 -6.01 -14.81
CA ALA A 317 -0.21 -6.58 -15.10
C ALA A 317 0.46 -6.03 -16.38
N LYS A 318 -0.10 -4.98 -17.00
CA LYS A 318 0.27 -4.53 -18.36
C LYS A 318 1.77 -4.19 -18.51
N TYR A 319 2.39 -3.63 -17.47
CA TYR A 319 3.79 -3.20 -17.47
C TYR A 319 4.56 -3.77 -16.28
N ASP A 320 4.20 -4.98 -15.85
CA ASP A 320 4.93 -5.72 -14.83
C ASP A 320 6.27 -6.21 -15.39
N ASN A 321 7.38 -5.80 -14.77
CA ASN A 321 8.70 -6.30 -15.14
C ASN A 321 8.88 -7.78 -14.68
N PRO A 322 9.88 -8.51 -15.20
CA PRO A 322 10.08 -9.92 -14.88
C PRO A 322 10.35 -10.19 -13.39
N LEU A 323 11.14 -9.36 -12.69
CA LEU A 323 11.39 -9.54 -11.26
C LEU A 323 10.08 -9.41 -10.47
N TYR A 324 9.33 -8.33 -10.72
CA TYR A 324 8.04 -8.08 -10.10
C TYR A 324 7.06 -9.23 -10.35
N SER A 325 6.93 -9.66 -11.61
CA SER A 325 6.06 -10.77 -12.00
C SER A 325 6.37 -12.04 -11.20
N ASN A 326 7.64 -12.34 -10.97
CA ASN A 326 8.06 -13.48 -10.13
C ASN A 326 7.70 -13.27 -8.66
N LEU A 327 7.89 -12.07 -8.12
CA LEU A 327 7.57 -11.76 -6.73
C LEU A 327 6.08 -11.85 -6.45
N ILE A 328 5.24 -11.23 -7.29
CA ILE A 328 3.79 -11.23 -7.12
C ILE A 328 3.17 -12.61 -7.39
N THR A 329 3.70 -13.36 -8.36
CA THR A 329 3.28 -14.75 -8.60
C THR A 329 3.49 -15.61 -7.36
N ALA A 330 4.68 -15.54 -6.77
CA ALA A 330 4.99 -16.36 -5.61
C ALA A 330 4.21 -15.92 -4.35
N ALA A 331 3.89 -14.62 -4.21
CA ALA A 331 2.95 -14.14 -3.19
C ALA A 331 1.53 -14.68 -3.41
N ALA A 332 1.04 -14.68 -4.66
CA ALA A 332 -0.27 -15.22 -5.01
C ALA A 332 -0.39 -16.73 -4.73
N GLU A 333 0.68 -17.48 -4.99
CA GLU A 333 0.77 -18.91 -4.65
C GLU A 333 0.71 -19.14 -3.14
N GLU A 334 1.44 -18.35 -2.35
CA GLU A 334 1.41 -18.43 -0.88
C GLU A 334 0.02 -18.10 -0.31
N GLN A 335 -0.67 -17.12 -0.88
CA GLN A 335 -2.06 -16.79 -0.53
C GLN A 335 -3.02 -17.94 -0.89
N ALA A 336 -2.83 -18.57 -2.06
CA ALA A 336 -3.60 -19.75 -2.43
C ALA A 336 -3.35 -20.92 -1.46
N GLU A 337 -2.10 -21.13 -1.03
CA GLU A 337 -1.75 -22.12 0.00
C GLU A 337 -2.45 -21.82 1.34
N PHE A 338 -2.49 -20.56 1.78
CA PHE A 338 -3.23 -20.16 2.99
C PHE A 338 -4.72 -20.51 2.90
N VAL A 339 -5.36 -20.20 1.77
CA VAL A 339 -6.77 -20.55 1.53
C VAL A 339 -6.96 -22.08 1.56
N GLN A 340 -6.05 -22.87 0.99
CA GLN A 340 -6.14 -24.33 1.05
C GLN A 340 -5.99 -24.87 2.47
N ASP A 341 -5.09 -24.30 3.27
CA ASP A 341 -4.94 -24.67 4.69
C ASP A 341 -6.27 -24.43 5.44
N ALA A 342 -6.97 -23.31 5.17
CA ALA A 342 -8.28 -23.01 5.77
C ALA A 342 -9.43 -23.92 5.29
N LEU A 343 -9.30 -24.54 4.11
CA LEU A 343 -10.31 -25.46 3.54
C LEU A 343 -10.03 -26.94 3.87
N SER A 344 -8.92 -27.22 4.56
CA SER A 344 -8.47 -28.57 4.84
C SER A 344 -9.48 -29.37 5.66
N GLN A 345 -9.68 -30.62 5.25
CA GLN A 345 -10.65 -31.54 5.86
C GLN A 345 -10.02 -32.27 7.05
N ASN A 346 -10.86 -32.70 8.01
CA ASN A 346 -10.45 -33.51 9.17
C ASN A 346 -9.43 -32.83 10.11
N ILE A 347 -9.39 -31.50 10.14
CA ILE A 347 -8.58 -30.77 11.11
C ILE A 347 -9.34 -30.68 12.43
N ASN A 348 -8.81 -31.34 13.46
CA ASN A 348 -9.36 -31.28 14.80
C ASN A 348 -8.23 -30.93 15.78
N LEU A 349 -8.09 -29.64 16.07
CA LEU A 349 -7.09 -29.12 16.99
C LEU A 349 -7.69 -29.00 18.40
N THR A 350 -6.90 -29.33 19.42
CA THR A 350 -7.32 -29.10 20.80
C THR A 350 -7.51 -27.60 21.06
N PRO A 351 -8.34 -27.19 22.04
CA PRO A 351 -8.53 -25.78 22.39
C PRO A 351 -7.22 -25.03 22.61
N GLU A 352 -6.23 -25.66 23.25
CA GLU A 352 -4.93 -25.04 23.54
C GLU A 352 -4.13 -24.76 22.26
N LYS A 353 -4.13 -25.71 21.31
CA LYS A 353 -3.44 -25.53 20.02
C LYS A 353 -4.13 -24.51 19.14
N ARG A 354 -5.46 -24.39 19.24
CA ARG A 354 -6.21 -23.32 18.58
C ARG A 354 -5.74 -21.97 19.12
N GLU A 355 -5.80 -21.79 20.44
CA GLU A 355 -5.41 -20.55 21.09
C GLU A 355 -3.97 -20.14 20.77
N GLU A 356 -3.03 -21.09 20.80
CA GLU A 356 -1.62 -20.84 20.42
C GLU A 356 -1.50 -20.27 19.00
N ALA A 357 -2.21 -20.85 18.03
CA ALA A 357 -2.19 -20.39 16.64
C ALA A 357 -2.87 -19.01 16.47
N PHE A 358 -3.98 -18.77 17.16
CA PHE A 358 -4.65 -17.47 17.17
C PHE A 358 -3.75 -16.39 17.76
N GLU A 359 -3.10 -16.64 18.90
CA GLU A 359 -2.21 -15.66 19.53
C GLU A 359 -0.96 -15.38 18.67
N ALA A 360 -0.39 -16.40 18.01
CA ALA A 360 0.69 -16.21 17.06
C ALA A 360 0.24 -15.34 15.86
N PHE A 361 -0.97 -15.58 15.34
CA PHE A 361 -1.56 -14.75 14.28
C PHE A 361 -1.82 -13.31 14.74
N PHE A 362 -2.30 -13.09 15.95
CA PHE A 362 -2.53 -11.75 16.49
C PHE A 362 -1.22 -10.99 16.74
N LYS A 363 -0.15 -11.67 17.16
CA LYS A 363 1.18 -11.07 17.23
C LYS A 363 1.69 -10.64 15.84
N LEU A 364 1.55 -11.51 14.82
CA LEU A 364 1.86 -11.16 13.44
C LEU A 364 1.02 -9.96 12.97
N SER A 365 -0.27 -9.96 13.26
CA SER A 365 -1.21 -8.88 12.93
C SER A 365 -0.77 -7.53 13.51
N ASN A 366 -0.38 -7.51 14.79
CA ASN A 366 0.09 -6.30 15.45
C ASN A 366 1.44 -5.80 14.90
N MET A 367 2.31 -6.73 14.47
CA MET A 367 3.57 -6.38 13.82
C MET A 367 3.34 -5.80 12.42
N LEU A 368 2.45 -6.39 11.63
CA LEU A 368 2.19 -5.94 10.26
C LEU A 368 1.32 -4.68 10.21
N GLU A 369 0.31 -4.54 11.07
CA GLU A 369 -0.59 -3.40 11.04
C GLU A 369 -0.57 -2.63 12.36
N PRO A 370 0.51 -1.90 12.71
CA PRO A 370 0.65 -1.22 13.99
C PRO A 370 -0.14 0.10 14.06
N ALA A 371 -1.44 0.12 13.75
CA ALA A 371 -2.30 1.30 13.90
C ALA A 371 -2.74 1.51 15.36
N LYS A 372 -3.20 2.73 15.69
CA LYS A 372 -3.71 3.07 17.03
C LYS A 372 -4.85 2.15 17.48
N ASN A 373 -5.71 1.73 16.55
CA ASN A 373 -6.88 0.89 16.82
C ASN A 373 -6.61 -0.62 16.72
N THR A 374 -5.45 -1.06 16.21
CA THR A 374 -5.16 -2.50 16.02
C THR A 374 -5.32 -3.35 17.28
N PRO A 375 -4.86 -2.93 18.49
CA PRO A 375 -5.08 -3.73 19.69
C PRO A 375 -6.56 -3.97 20.01
N ALA A 376 -7.41 -2.96 19.77
CA ALA A 376 -8.86 -3.08 19.96
C ALA A 376 -9.47 -4.02 18.90
N THR A 377 -9.08 -3.86 17.63
CA THR A 377 -9.47 -4.74 16.51
C THR A 377 -9.12 -6.21 16.79
N ILE A 378 -7.91 -6.49 17.28
CA ILE A 378 -7.48 -7.83 17.68
C ILE A 378 -8.34 -8.37 18.82
N GLY A 379 -8.66 -7.55 19.83
CA GLY A 379 -9.55 -7.92 20.92
C GLY A 379 -10.93 -8.38 20.41
N LEU A 380 -11.51 -7.61 19.47
CA LEU A 380 -12.79 -7.95 18.85
C LEU A 380 -12.72 -9.26 18.05
N LEU A 381 -11.67 -9.46 17.25
CA LEU A 381 -11.48 -10.71 16.51
C LEU A 381 -11.37 -11.92 17.45
N ARG A 382 -10.58 -11.81 18.52
CA ARG A 382 -10.41 -12.87 19.51
C ARG A 382 -11.75 -13.33 20.09
N ASP A 383 -12.65 -12.40 20.37
CA ASP A 383 -13.98 -12.74 20.87
C ASP A 383 -14.91 -13.28 19.79
N LYS A 384 -14.86 -12.72 18.58
CA LYS A 384 -15.70 -13.15 17.46
C LYS A 384 -15.34 -14.53 16.93
N PHE A 385 -14.07 -14.93 16.92
CA PHE A 385 -13.68 -16.28 16.51
C PHE A 385 -14.28 -17.38 17.39
N LYS A 386 -14.60 -17.07 18.66
CA LYS A 386 -15.32 -18.00 19.56
C LYS A 386 -16.77 -18.25 19.13
N LEU A 387 -17.33 -17.42 18.24
CA LEU A 387 -18.68 -17.59 17.69
C LEU A 387 -18.75 -18.67 16.60
N LEU A 388 -17.60 -19.05 16.04
CA LEU A 388 -17.53 -20.08 15.01
C LEU A 388 -17.65 -21.49 15.62
N SER A 389 -18.01 -22.46 14.79
CA SER A 389 -18.00 -23.87 15.19
C SER A 389 -16.59 -24.32 15.59
N GLU A 390 -16.48 -25.36 16.43
CA GLU A 390 -15.17 -25.90 16.80
C GLU A 390 -14.34 -26.35 15.60
N GLU A 391 -15.01 -26.89 14.58
CA GLU A 391 -14.40 -27.29 13.31
C GLU A 391 -13.83 -26.08 12.56
N ASP A 392 -14.61 -25.01 12.40
CA ASP A 392 -14.15 -23.79 11.73
C ASP A 392 -13.01 -23.13 12.50
N GLN A 393 -13.09 -23.08 13.83
CA GLN A 393 -11.98 -22.59 14.65
C GLN A 393 -10.72 -23.42 14.45
N SER A 394 -10.82 -24.74 14.34
CA SER A 394 -9.68 -25.62 14.07
C SER A 394 -9.08 -25.40 12.67
N LYS A 395 -9.91 -25.18 11.66
CA LYS A 395 -9.45 -24.87 10.29
C LYS A 395 -8.75 -23.51 10.20
N TRP A 396 -9.33 -22.46 10.79
CA TRP A 396 -8.68 -21.16 10.85
C TRP A 396 -7.37 -21.20 11.64
N ALA A 397 -7.35 -21.86 12.80
CA ALA A 397 -6.11 -22.05 13.56
C ALA A 397 -5.04 -22.80 12.76
N HIS A 398 -5.40 -23.79 11.94
CA HIS A 398 -4.46 -24.48 11.07
C HIS A 398 -3.87 -23.55 9.99
N ALA A 399 -4.73 -22.77 9.33
CA ALA A 399 -4.29 -21.77 8.36
C ALA A 399 -3.39 -20.70 8.99
N PHE A 400 -3.74 -20.20 10.17
CA PHE A 400 -2.95 -19.24 10.94
C PHE A 400 -1.59 -19.79 11.33
N LYS A 401 -1.53 -21.04 11.77
CA LYS A 401 -0.27 -21.72 12.05
C LYS A 401 0.60 -21.79 10.79
N GLY A 402 0.05 -22.23 9.66
CA GLY A 402 0.76 -22.28 8.37
C GLY A 402 1.24 -20.90 7.91
N LEU A 403 0.40 -19.87 8.11
CA LEU A 403 0.72 -18.50 7.79
C LEU A 403 1.95 -18.00 8.56
N VAL A 404 1.94 -18.17 9.89
CA VAL A 404 2.99 -17.64 10.78
C VAL A 404 4.28 -18.46 10.69
N GLU A 405 4.21 -19.79 10.64
CA GLU A 405 5.40 -20.66 10.74
C GLU A 405 6.08 -20.89 9.38
N ARG A 406 5.37 -20.69 8.27
CA ARG A 406 5.82 -21.15 6.95
C ARG A 406 5.66 -20.12 5.84
N LEU A 407 4.45 -19.60 5.63
CA LEU A 407 4.18 -18.73 4.47
C LEU A 407 4.80 -17.35 4.65
N TYR A 408 4.55 -16.68 5.77
CA TYR A 408 5.13 -15.37 6.05
C TYR A 408 6.67 -15.39 6.14
N PRO A 409 7.32 -16.35 6.83
CA PRO A 409 8.78 -16.48 6.81
C PRO A 409 9.37 -16.72 5.41
N ARG A 410 8.70 -17.50 4.56
CA ARG A 410 9.13 -17.76 3.17
C ARG A 410 9.09 -16.47 2.35
N MET A 411 7.99 -15.72 2.43
CA MET A 411 7.86 -14.41 1.79
C MET A 411 8.92 -13.43 2.29
N HIS A 412 9.11 -13.33 3.61
CA HIS A 412 10.11 -12.46 4.24
C HIS A 412 11.50 -12.74 3.71
N LEU A 413 11.92 -14.01 3.72
CA LEU A 413 13.22 -14.44 3.20
C LEU A 413 13.40 -14.14 1.71
N ARG A 414 12.35 -14.33 0.89
CA ARG A 414 12.41 -14.05 -0.55
C ARG A 414 12.71 -12.57 -0.80
N ILE A 415 12.01 -11.67 -0.12
CA ILE A 415 12.24 -10.23 -0.26
C ILE A 415 13.60 -9.83 0.32
N SER A 416 14.02 -10.41 1.47
CA SER A 416 15.36 -10.17 2.03
C SER A 416 16.46 -10.48 1.02
N LYS A 417 16.37 -11.61 0.31
CA LYS A 417 17.34 -11.98 -0.75
C LYS A 417 17.36 -11.00 -1.91
N VAL A 418 16.22 -10.38 -2.24
CA VAL A 418 16.18 -9.35 -3.29
C VAL A 418 16.84 -8.08 -2.78
N LEU A 419 16.52 -7.66 -1.56
CA LEU A 419 17.09 -6.47 -0.92
C LEU A 419 18.59 -6.63 -0.59
N GLU A 420 19.11 -7.84 -0.42
CA GLU A 420 20.56 -8.07 -0.22
C GLU A 420 21.39 -7.81 -1.49
N ASN A 421 20.75 -7.75 -2.67
CA ASN A 421 21.45 -7.40 -3.90
C ASN A 421 21.85 -5.92 -3.89
N LYS A 422 22.95 -5.61 -4.58
CA LYS A 422 23.32 -4.21 -4.85
C LYS A 422 22.28 -3.60 -5.79
N THR A 423 21.84 -2.39 -5.46
CA THR A 423 21.03 -1.56 -6.33
C THR A 423 21.62 -1.53 -7.74
N ARG A 424 20.75 -1.73 -8.72
CA ARG A 424 21.11 -1.57 -10.13
C ARG A 424 21.30 -0.10 -10.46
N GLN A 425 22.16 0.15 -11.45
CA GLN A 425 22.42 1.52 -11.90
C GLN A 425 21.25 2.02 -12.73
N VAL A 426 20.68 3.16 -12.35
CA VAL A 426 19.82 3.96 -13.23
C VAL A 426 20.64 4.38 -14.45
N SER A 427 20.08 4.27 -15.65
CA SER A 427 20.72 4.87 -16.83
C SER A 427 19.91 6.06 -17.33
N ASP A 428 20.61 7.17 -17.46
CA ASP A 428 20.10 8.44 -17.93
C ASP A 428 21.20 9.05 -18.79
N GLN A 429 20.80 9.83 -19.79
CA GLN A 429 21.74 10.58 -20.60
C GLN A 429 22.31 11.76 -19.82
N ASP A 430 21.59 12.24 -18.81
CA ASP A 430 22.05 13.26 -17.88
C ASP A 430 22.75 12.63 -16.67
N GLU A 431 24.08 12.58 -16.73
CA GLU A 431 24.90 11.98 -15.67
C GLU A 431 24.72 12.66 -14.31
N GLU A 432 24.37 13.95 -14.24
CA GLU A 432 24.18 14.62 -12.95
C GLU A 432 22.86 14.19 -12.30
N ALA A 433 21.76 14.16 -13.06
CA ALA A 433 20.47 13.66 -12.58
C ALA A 433 20.54 12.17 -12.19
N LYS A 434 21.24 11.36 -12.99
CA LYS A 434 21.52 9.95 -12.71
C LYS A 434 22.27 9.77 -11.41
N ASN A 435 23.41 10.43 -11.26
CA ASN A 435 24.22 10.30 -10.05
C ASN A 435 23.46 10.79 -8.81
N ARG A 436 22.60 11.80 -8.97
CA ARG A 436 21.73 12.27 -7.89
C ARG A 436 20.74 11.21 -7.45
N VAL A 437 19.96 10.63 -8.38
CA VAL A 437 18.95 9.62 -8.04
C VAL A 437 19.59 8.34 -7.55
N GLN A 438 20.67 7.89 -8.19
CA GLN A 438 21.43 6.74 -7.73
C GLN A 438 21.95 6.96 -6.30
N GLY A 439 22.47 8.16 -6.01
CA GLY A 439 22.91 8.54 -4.67
C GLY A 439 21.79 8.52 -3.63
N ILE A 440 20.58 8.94 -4.00
CA ILE A 440 19.40 8.84 -3.12
C ILE A 440 19.04 7.37 -2.88
N ILE A 441 19.04 6.54 -3.92
CA ILE A 441 18.69 5.13 -3.78
C ILE A 441 19.70 4.39 -2.92
N ASP A 442 20.99 4.51 -3.23
CA ASP A 442 22.06 3.73 -2.58
C ASP A 442 22.32 4.16 -1.14
N ASN A 443 22.26 5.46 -0.86
CA ASN A 443 22.63 5.99 0.45
C ASN A 443 21.44 6.21 1.38
N HIS A 444 20.21 6.27 0.85
CA HIS A 444 19.02 6.61 1.63
C HIS A 444 17.91 5.57 1.48
N LEU A 445 17.39 5.32 0.27
CA LEU A 445 16.25 4.41 0.08
C LEU A 445 16.59 2.96 0.47
N HIS A 446 17.72 2.44 0.00
CA HIS A 446 18.09 1.05 0.21
C HIS A 446 18.42 0.72 1.67
N PRO A 447 19.23 1.53 2.38
CA PRO A 447 19.42 1.37 3.83
C PRO A 447 18.10 1.46 4.62
N LEU A 448 17.23 2.41 4.25
CA LEU A 448 15.90 2.56 4.85
C LEU A 448 15.05 1.30 4.66
N ALA A 449 15.02 0.73 3.44
CA ALA A 449 14.27 -0.48 3.15
C ALA A 449 14.77 -1.70 3.93
N LEU A 450 16.09 -1.87 4.09
CA LEU A 450 16.66 -2.95 4.90
C LEU A 450 16.24 -2.82 6.38
N GLU A 451 16.29 -1.61 6.93
CA GLU A 451 15.85 -1.34 8.30
C GLU A 451 14.36 -1.61 8.50
N ILE A 452 13.55 -1.13 7.56
CA ILE A 452 12.11 -1.37 7.52
C ILE A 452 11.84 -2.88 7.48
N TRP A 453 12.49 -3.62 6.58
CA TRP A 453 12.22 -5.03 6.41
C TRP A 453 12.62 -5.86 7.63
N GLU A 454 13.70 -5.47 8.31
CA GLU A 454 14.10 -6.05 9.58
C GLU A 454 13.07 -5.75 10.69
N THR A 455 12.38 -4.60 10.64
CA THR A 455 11.30 -4.29 11.58
C THR A 455 10.23 -5.37 11.59
N PHE A 456 9.95 -5.98 10.43
CA PHE A 456 8.96 -7.03 10.22
C PHE A 456 9.52 -8.47 10.29
N SER A 457 10.70 -8.67 10.87
CA SER A 457 11.32 -10.01 10.96
C SER A 457 10.43 -11.05 11.66
N PRO A 458 10.22 -12.25 11.07
CA PRO A 458 9.43 -13.32 11.69
C PRO A 458 9.94 -13.78 13.07
N SER A 459 11.22 -13.55 13.36
CA SER A 459 11.83 -13.87 14.66
C SER A 459 11.20 -13.11 15.84
N LYS A 460 10.47 -12.02 15.57
CA LYS A 460 9.81 -11.19 16.58
C LYS A 460 8.42 -11.70 16.99
N ILE A 461 7.93 -12.75 16.34
CA ILE A 461 6.60 -13.33 16.62
C ILE A 461 6.66 -14.32 17.79
N PHE A 462 7.79 -15.04 17.92
CA PHE A 462 7.97 -16.14 18.87
C PHE A 462 8.68 -15.71 20.16
#